data_AF-A0A9D3YKH4-F1
#
_entry.id   AF-A0A9D3YKH4-F1
#
_cell.length_a   1.000
_cell.length_b   1.000
_cell.length_c   1.000
_cell.angle_alpha   90.00
_cell.angle_beta   90.00
_cell.angle_gamma   90.00
#
_symmetry.space_group_name_H-M   'P 1'
#
loop_
_entity.id
_entity.type
_entity.pdbx_description
1 polymer ?
#
loop_
_entity_poly.entity_id
_entity_poly.type
_entity_poly.pdbx_seq_one_letter_code
_entity_poly.pdbx_strand_id
1 'polypeptide(L)'
;MVDSGLLRIDDPVHLECLRLCFIPVIQRDLNSFTHLWNFHRIRQQRHVEAPNGIPMVMYYQTEAYGTRDFSFRLPCELETIDRIQERYFVKKPHFGCKDDFIPVLEHVCV
;
A
#
# COMPACT_ATOMS: atom_id res chain seq x y z
N MET A 1 1.70 3.94 26.10
CA MET A 1 2.75 4.84 25.54
C MET A 1 2.40 6.29 25.80
N VAL A 2 1.23 6.78 25.37
CA VAL A 2 0.79 8.16 25.68
C VAL A 2 0.42 8.29 27.16
N ASP A 3 -0.45 7.42 27.67
CA ASP A 3 -0.90 7.46 29.07
C ASP A 3 0.23 7.17 30.09
N SER A 4 1.32 6.57 29.61
CA SER A 4 2.52 6.30 30.41
C SER A 4 3.59 7.41 30.30
N GLY A 5 3.31 8.50 29.58
CA GLY A 5 4.24 9.62 29.37
C GLY A 5 5.43 9.32 28.45
N LEU A 6 5.51 8.13 27.84
CA LEU A 6 6.62 7.70 26.98
C LEU A 6 6.51 8.23 25.55
N LEU A 7 5.31 8.61 25.13
CA LEU A 7 5.04 9.14 23.80
C LEU A 7 4.28 10.45 23.89
N ARG A 8 4.86 11.50 23.32
CA ARG A 8 4.23 12.79 23.11
C ARG A 8 3.79 12.91 21.66
N ILE A 9 2.48 12.92 21.41
CA ILE A 9 1.92 12.98 20.05
C ILE A 9 1.98 14.39 19.45
N ASP A 10 2.19 15.40 20.28
CA ASP A 10 2.45 16.79 19.90
C ASP A 10 3.93 17.05 19.59
N ASP A 11 4.82 16.12 19.95
CA ASP A 11 6.25 16.23 19.68
C ASP A 11 6.57 15.68 18.28
N PRO A 12 7.05 16.52 17.34
CA PRO A 12 7.37 16.09 15.99
C PRO A 12 8.46 15.02 15.95
N VAL A 13 9.44 15.04 16.86
CA VAL A 13 10.52 14.04 16.91
C VAL A 13 9.95 12.66 17.25
N HIS A 14 9.05 12.60 18.24
CA HIS A 14 8.39 11.36 18.61
C HIS A 14 7.54 10.81 17.46
N LEU A 15 6.83 11.66 16.71
CA LEU A 15 6.06 11.25 15.54
C LEU A 15 6.95 10.73 14.40
N GLU A 16 8.09 11.38 14.12
CA GLU A 16 9.05 10.91 13.12
C GLU A 16 9.64 9.54 13.51
N CYS A 17 10.00 9.34 14.78
CA CYS A 17 10.45 8.03 15.28
C CYS A 17 9.38 6.95 15.12
N LEU A 18 8.11 7.25 15.42
CA LEU A 18 7.03 6.31 15.18
C LEU A 18 6.88 5.97 13.70
N ARG A 19 6.95 6.98 12.82
CA ARG A 19 6.85 6.76 11.37
C ARG A 19 7.97 5.85 10.89
N LEU A 20 9.21 6.17 11.26
CA LEU A 20 10.41 5.40 10.93
C LEU A 20 10.26 3.91 11.31
N CYS A 21 9.78 3.63 12.54
CA CYS A 21 9.66 2.26 13.03
C CYS A 21 8.46 1.51 12.44
N PHE A 22 7.30 2.16 12.34
CA PHE A 22 6.04 1.45 12.08
C PHE A 22 5.55 1.53 10.63
N ILE A 23 5.81 2.60 9.88
CA ILE A 23 5.38 2.69 8.47
C ILE A 23 5.96 1.57 7.62
N PRO A 24 7.24 1.15 7.76
CA PRO A 24 7.77 0.04 6.95
C PRO A 24 7.08 -1.28 7.26
N VAL A 25 6.77 -1.53 8.54
CA VAL A 25 6.03 -2.71 9.00
C VAL A 25 4.62 -2.71 8.45
N ILE A 26 3.90 -1.59 8.60
CA ILE A 26 2.55 -1.42 8.07
C ILE A 26 2.54 -1.62 6.56
N GLN A 27 3.48 -1.01 5.82
CA GLN A 27 3.55 -1.13 4.38
C GLN A 27 3.84 -2.57 3.94
N ARG A 28 4.72 -3.28 4.65
CA ARG A 28 4.97 -4.71 4.41
C ARG A 28 3.70 -5.52 4.58
N ASP A 29 2.97 -5.31 5.69
CA ASP A 29 1.76 -6.07 5.99
C ASP A 29 0.63 -5.74 5.00
N LEU A 30 0.51 -4.48 4.55
CA LEU A 30 -0.41 -4.09 3.48
C LEU A 30 -0.05 -4.73 2.13
N ASN A 31 1.23 -4.83 1.79
CA ASN A 31 1.69 -5.52 0.59
C ASN A 31 1.34 -7.01 0.67
N SER A 32 1.59 -7.65 1.81
CA SER A 32 1.23 -9.06 2.05
C SER A 32 -0.28 -9.28 1.98
N PHE A 33 -1.06 -8.39 2.59
CA PHE A 33 -2.52 -8.44 2.52
C PHE A 33 -3.01 -8.31 1.07
N THR A 34 -2.49 -7.35 0.32
CA THR A 34 -2.85 -7.15 -1.09
C THR A 34 -2.56 -8.41 -1.92
N HIS A 35 -1.40 -9.04 -1.69
CA HIS A 35 -1.07 -10.30 -2.35
C HIS A 35 -2.04 -11.41 -1.96
N LEU A 36 -2.22 -11.67 -0.66
CA LEU A 36 -3.12 -12.72 -0.18
C LEU A 36 -4.54 -12.50 -0.70
N TRP A 37 -5.05 -11.28 -0.61
CA TRP A 37 -6.39 -10.93 -1.04
C TRP A 37 -6.57 -11.03 -2.56
N ASN A 38 -5.59 -10.65 -3.36
CA ASN A 38 -5.76 -10.73 -4.81
C ASN A 38 -5.59 -12.16 -5.35
N PHE A 39 -4.84 -13.02 -4.64
CA PHE A 39 -4.55 -14.39 -5.07
C PHE A 39 -5.38 -15.47 -4.37
N HIS A 40 -6.13 -15.15 -3.30
CA HIS A 40 -7.04 -16.13 -2.72
C HIS A 40 -8.19 -16.47 -3.67
N ARG A 41 -8.76 -17.67 -3.50
CA ARG A 41 -9.94 -18.10 -4.26
C ARG A 41 -11.21 -17.80 -3.48
N ILE A 42 -12.04 -16.92 -4.02
CA ILE A 42 -13.41 -16.67 -3.55
C ILE A 42 -14.27 -17.88 -3.93
N ARG A 43 -14.90 -18.49 -2.92
CA ARG A 43 -15.75 -19.67 -3.09
C ARG A 43 -17.11 -19.28 -3.65
N GLN A 44 -17.63 -20.07 -4.60
CA GLN A 44 -18.99 -19.93 -5.09
C GLN A 44 -20.02 -20.26 -3.99
N GLN A 45 -21.03 -19.40 -3.84
CA GLN A 45 -22.16 -19.61 -2.93
C GLN A 45 -23.43 -19.96 -3.73
N ARG A 46 -24.23 -20.92 -3.24
CA ARG A 46 -25.35 -21.51 -4.00
C ARG A 46 -26.54 -20.59 -4.25
N HIS A 47 -26.65 -19.48 -3.51
CA HIS A 47 -27.82 -18.58 -3.54
C HIS A 47 -27.42 -17.10 -3.59
N VAL A 48 -26.20 -16.82 -4.03
CA VAL A 48 -25.70 -15.44 -4.15
C VAL A 48 -25.11 -15.29 -5.54
N GLU A 49 -25.62 -14.31 -6.29
CA GLU A 49 -24.99 -13.85 -7.53
C GLU A 49 -23.82 -12.94 -7.18
N ALA A 50 -22.74 -13.54 -6.67
CA ALA A 50 -21.49 -12.88 -6.37
C ALA A 50 -20.36 -13.43 -7.26
N PRO A 51 -19.42 -12.58 -7.69
CA PRO A 51 -18.23 -13.03 -8.38
C PRO A 51 -17.45 -14.06 -7.55
N ASN A 52 -17.07 -15.17 -8.19
CA ASN A 52 -16.27 -16.24 -7.60
C ASN A 52 -15.04 -16.51 -8.47
N GLY A 53 -13.98 -17.04 -7.87
CA GLY A 53 -12.70 -17.21 -8.56
C GLY A 53 -11.54 -16.54 -7.84
N ILE A 54 -10.43 -16.35 -8.55
CA ILE A 54 -9.25 -15.66 -8.01
C ILE A 54 -9.26 -14.23 -8.55
N PRO A 55 -9.36 -13.18 -7.71
CA PRO A 55 -9.49 -11.79 -8.16
C PRO A 55 -8.45 -11.38 -9.20
N MET A 56 -7.19 -11.75 -8.99
CA MET A 56 -6.11 -11.45 -9.93
C MET A 56 -6.35 -12.05 -11.32
N VAL A 57 -6.84 -13.30 -11.38
CA VAL A 57 -7.16 -13.97 -12.65
C VAL A 57 -8.41 -13.38 -13.28
N MET A 58 -9.43 -13.07 -12.48
CA MET A 58 -10.66 -12.43 -12.96
C MET A 58 -10.38 -11.06 -13.60
N TYR A 59 -9.43 -10.30 -13.05
CA TYR A 59 -9.02 -9.01 -13.58
C TYR A 59 -8.27 -9.14 -14.92
N TYR A 60 -7.27 -10.03 -15.01
CA TYR A 60 -6.42 -10.14 -16.21
C TYR A 60 -6.95 -11.09 -17.29
N GLN A 61 -7.87 -12.00 -16.96
CA GLN A 61 -8.41 -13.03 -17.86
C GLN A 61 -9.94 -13.08 -17.76
N THR A 62 -10.57 -11.95 -18.05
CA THR A 62 -12.04 -11.78 -17.96
C THR A 62 -12.82 -12.82 -18.77
N GLU A 63 -12.30 -13.20 -19.94
CA GLU A 63 -12.87 -14.20 -20.85
C GLU A 63 -13.00 -15.58 -20.19
N ALA A 64 -12.06 -15.96 -19.33
CA ALA A 64 -12.08 -17.23 -18.60
C ALA A 64 -13.27 -17.34 -17.62
N TYR A 65 -13.87 -16.19 -17.28
CA TYR A 65 -15.05 -16.09 -16.43
C TYR A 65 -16.31 -15.69 -17.21
N GLY A 66 -16.29 -15.77 -18.55
CA GLY A 66 -17.42 -15.38 -19.40
C GLY A 66 -17.73 -13.88 -19.36
N THR A 67 -16.76 -13.06 -18.97
CA THR A 67 -16.86 -11.60 -18.92
C THR A 67 -15.93 -10.97 -19.97
N ARG A 68 -15.87 -9.64 -20.01
CA ARG A 68 -14.98 -8.89 -20.92
C ARG A 68 -14.21 -7.84 -20.15
N ASP A 69 -13.11 -7.37 -20.73
CA ASP A 69 -12.36 -6.26 -20.18
C ASP A 69 -13.16 -4.95 -20.29
N PHE A 70 -13.28 -4.26 -19.16
CA PHE A 70 -13.90 -2.93 -19.05
C PHE A 70 -12.87 -1.84 -18.70
N SER A 71 -11.58 -2.17 -18.76
CA SER A 71 -10.50 -1.22 -18.50
C SER A 71 -10.51 -0.09 -19.53
N PHE A 72 -10.20 1.11 -19.06
CA PHE A 72 -10.02 2.26 -19.93
C PHE A 72 -8.53 2.46 -20.21
N ARG A 73 -8.17 2.65 -21.48
CA ARG A 73 -6.80 3.03 -21.83
C ARG A 73 -6.55 4.46 -21.39
N LEU A 74 -5.49 4.66 -20.62
CA LEU A 74 -5.09 6.00 -20.20
C LEU A 74 -4.94 6.92 -21.43
N PRO A 75 -5.38 8.18 -21.35
CA PRO A 75 -5.25 9.14 -22.45
C PRO A 75 -3.81 9.62 -22.66
N CYS A 76 -2.86 9.10 -21.88
CA CYS A 76 -1.46 9.44 -21.92
C CYS A 76 -0.59 8.24 -21.54
N GLU A 77 0.69 8.34 -21.87
CA GLU A 77 1.71 7.34 -21.51
C GLU A 77 2.02 7.38 -20.01
N LEU A 78 2.57 6.27 -19.50
CA LEU A 78 2.96 6.15 -18.08
C LEU A 78 3.98 7.22 -17.67
N GLU A 79 4.91 7.58 -18.56
CA GLU A 79 5.88 8.65 -18.31
C GLU A 79 5.19 10.00 -18.04
N THR A 80 4.04 10.27 -18.68
CA THR A 80 3.27 11.48 -18.39
C THR A 80 2.71 11.46 -16.97
N ILE A 81 2.27 10.30 -16.50
CA ILE A 81 1.80 10.11 -15.12
C ILE A 81 2.96 10.31 -14.14
N ASP A 82 4.14 9.76 -14.44
CA ASP A 82 5.34 9.93 -13.61
C ASP A 82 5.74 11.41 -13.51
N ARG A 83 5.74 12.14 -14.63
CA ARG A 83 6.00 13.59 -14.65
C ARG A 83 4.96 14.40 -13.87
N ILE A 84 3.69 14.02 -13.93
CA ILE A 84 2.62 14.64 -13.12
C ILE A 84 2.91 14.37 -11.64
N GLN A 85 3.28 13.14 -11.29
CA GLN A 85 3.64 12.78 -9.93
C GLN A 85 4.82 13.64 -9.43
N GLU A 86 5.91 13.73 -10.18
CA GLU A 86 7.07 14.55 -9.81
C GLU A 86 6.77 16.04 -9.69
N ARG A 87 5.91 16.57 -10.57
CA ARG A 87 5.59 18.01 -10.59
C ARG A 87 4.64 18.43 -9.48
N TYR A 88 3.66 17.58 -9.15
CA TYR A 88 2.54 17.97 -8.28
C TYR A 88 2.54 17.29 -6.92
N PHE A 89 3.29 16.20 -6.74
CA PHE A 89 3.31 15.46 -5.49
C PHE A 89 4.59 15.76 -4.72
N VAL A 90 4.45 15.90 -3.41
CA VAL A 90 5.62 15.92 -2.52
C VAL A 90 6.29 14.57 -2.59
N LYS A 91 7.61 14.55 -2.78
CA LYS A 91 8.42 13.32 -2.76
C LYS A 91 8.07 12.54 -1.50
N LYS A 92 7.65 11.28 -1.67
CA LYS A 92 7.31 10.43 -0.53
C LYS A 92 8.59 10.24 0.32
N PRO A 93 8.56 10.58 1.62
CA PRO A 93 9.70 10.38 2.48
C PRO A 93 10.10 8.91 2.56
N HIS A 94 11.40 8.63 2.65
CA HIS A 94 11.84 7.25 2.86
C HIS A 94 11.37 6.76 4.24
N PHE A 95 10.83 5.54 4.31
CA PHE A 95 10.17 5.01 5.53
C PHE A 95 9.04 5.88 6.11
N GLY A 96 8.50 6.82 5.32
CA GLY A 96 7.43 7.71 5.77
C GLY A 96 7.87 8.80 6.76
N CYS A 97 9.16 8.95 7.04
CA CYS A 97 9.72 9.97 7.92
C CYS A 97 10.72 10.87 7.20
N LYS A 98 11.08 12.00 7.80
CA LYS A 98 12.13 12.87 7.24
C LYS A 98 13.45 12.11 7.08
N ASP A 99 14.19 12.44 6.02
CA ASP A 99 15.44 11.74 5.67
C ASP A 99 16.51 11.86 6.78
N ASP A 100 16.50 12.94 7.56
CA ASP A 100 17.41 13.16 8.70
C ASP A 100 17.27 12.11 9.82
N PHE A 101 16.17 11.36 9.84
CA PHE A 101 15.91 10.30 10.82
C PHE A 101 16.39 8.91 10.34
N ILE A 102 16.76 8.76 9.06
CA ILE A 102 17.25 7.50 8.53
C ILE A 102 18.50 6.99 9.28
N PRO A 103 19.51 7.83 9.61
CA PRO A 103 20.68 7.38 10.37
C PRO A 103 20.33 6.80 11.75
N VAL A 104 19.19 7.17 12.33
CA VAL A 104 18.73 6.61 13.61
C VAL A 104 18.47 5.10 13.50
N LEU A 105 18.12 4.58 12.31
CA LEU A 105 17.95 3.14 12.09
C LEU A 105 19.24 2.35 12.37
N GLU A 106 20.41 2.93 12.08
CA GLU A 106 21.70 2.29 12.33
C GLU A 106 21.95 2.04 13.83
N HIS A 107 21.24 2.77 14.69
CA HIS A 107 21.32 2.66 16.15
C HIS A 107 20.14 1.92 16.79
N VAL A 108 19.06 1.67 16.04
CA VAL A 108 17.82 1.04 16.53
C VAL A 108 17.70 -0.42 16.08
N CYS A 109 18.31 -0.79 14.95
CA CYS A 109 18.38 -2.18 14.46
C CYS A 109 19.60 -2.91 15.06
N VAL A 110 19.50 -3.35 16.32
CA VAL A 110 20.37 -4.36 16.95
C VAL A 110 19.55 -5.57 17.35
#